data_AF-A0A7J2GYL1-F1
#
_entry.id   AF-A0A7J2GYL1-F1
#
_cell.length_a   1.000
_cell.length_b   1.000
_cell.length_c   1.000
_cell.angle_alpha   90.00
_cell.angle_beta   90.00
_cell.angle_gamma   90.00
#
_symmetry.space_group_name_H-M   'P 1'
#
loop_
_entity.id
_entity.type
_entity.pdbx_description
1 polymer ?
#
loop_
_entity_poly.entity_id
_entity_poly.type
_entity_poly.pdbx_seq_one_letter_code
_entity_poly.pdbx_strand_id
1 'polypeptide(L)'
;MARMHARKRGKHGSKKPERASPPSWVKLKPKDVEKLVIELAKKGYTSAMIGTILRDSYGIPDVKLLTGKKISQIMKENNLYPEVPEDLLNLIRRAVNLRKHLEKHRKDLHSKRGLQLIESKIKR
;
A
#
# COMPACT_ATOMS: atom_id res chain seq x y z
N MET A 1 8.16 13.66 13.19
CA MET A 1 7.79 12.51 14.03
C MET A 1 8.94 11.52 14.08
N ALA A 2 9.21 10.92 15.24
CA ALA A 2 10.14 9.80 15.35
C ALA A 2 9.51 8.54 14.74
N ARG A 3 10.33 7.59 14.29
CA ARG A 3 9.84 6.29 13.80
C ARG A 3 9.36 5.45 15.00
N MET A 4 8.23 4.76 14.87
CA MET A 4 7.54 4.06 15.98
C MET A 4 8.45 3.17 16.84
N HIS A 5 9.31 2.36 16.23
CA HIS A 5 10.25 1.49 16.95
C HIS A 5 11.72 1.81 16.64
N ALA A 6 12.03 3.05 16.23
CA ALA A 6 13.40 3.48 15.97
C ALA A 6 13.63 4.92 16.44
N ARG A 7 14.80 5.17 17.02
CA ARG A 7 15.20 6.51 17.53
C ARG A 7 15.49 7.55 16.42
N LYS A 8 15.31 7.18 15.14
CA LYS A 8 15.57 8.04 13.97
C LYS A 8 14.37 8.95 13.67
N ARG A 9 14.66 10.17 13.19
CA ARG A 9 13.66 11.23 12.89
C ARG A 9 13.60 11.64 11.41
N GLY A 10 13.99 10.74 10.49
CA GLY A 10 14.02 11.03 9.06
C GLY A 10 12.63 11.39 8.49
N LYS A 11 12.54 12.53 7.79
CA LYS A 11 11.34 13.06 7.15
C LYS A 11 11.44 12.88 5.63
N HIS A 12 10.84 11.82 5.10
CA HIS A 12 10.62 11.63 3.67
C HIS A 12 9.16 11.23 3.45
N GLY A 13 8.55 11.73 2.39
CA GLY A 13 7.16 11.44 2.04
C GLY A 13 6.76 12.22 0.80
N SER A 14 5.71 11.75 0.12
CA SER A 14 5.17 12.44 -1.05
C SER A 14 4.48 13.74 -0.62
N LYS A 15 4.87 14.86 -1.23
CA LYS A 15 4.15 16.14 -1.10
C LYS A 15 3.13 16.22 -2.23
N LYS A 16 1.85 16.13 -1.90
CA LYS A 16 0.79 16.28 -2.90
C LYS A 16 0.75 17.72 -3.42
N PRO A 17 0.56 17.93 -4.73
CA PRO A 17 0.30 19.27 -5.26
C PRO A 17 -1.07 19.76 -4.79
N GLU A 18 -1.17 21.05 -4.49
CA GLU A 18 -2.45 21.71 -4.20
C GLU A 18 -3.19 21.96 -5.52
N ARG A 19 -3.97 20.95 -5.94
CA ARG A 19 -4.84 21.04 -7.12
C ARG A 19 -6.21 20.49 -6.75
N ALA A 20 -7.24 21.25 -7.08
CA ALA A 20 -8.63 20.82 -6.94
C ALA A 20 -9.13 20.05 -8.17
N SER A 21 -8.55 20.32 -9.34
CA SER A 21 -8.95 19.72 -10.62
C SER A 21 -7.92 18.72 -11.16
N PRO A 22 -8.36 17.73 -11.94
CA PRO A 22 -7.46 16.81 -12.63
C PRO A 22 -6.62 17.55 -13.69
N PRO A 23 -5.40 17.08 -13.99
CA PRO A 23 -4.56 17.69 -15.02
C PRO A 23 -5.17 17.60 -16.41
N SER A 24 -4.93 18.61 -17.24
CA SER A 24 -5.48 18.72 -18.62
C SER A 24 -5.05 17.60 -19.57
N TRP A 25 -3.89 16.95 -19.31
CA TRP A 25 -3.41 15.84 -20.13
C TRP A 25 -4.12 14.52 -19.86
N VAL A 26 -4.86 14.40 -18.75
CA VAL A 26 -5.64 13.20 -18.46
C VAL A 26 -6.97 13.28 -19.20
N LYS A 27 -7.03 12.64 -20.37
CA LYS A 27 -8.23 12.59 -21.22
C LYS A 27 -9.22 11.48 -20.82
N LEU A 28 -8.85 10.61 -19.88
CA LEU A 28 -9.65 9.46 -19.47
C LEU A 28 -10.87 9.89 -18.65
N LYS A 29 -12.04 9.33 -18.97
CA LYS A 29 -13.25 9.57 -18.19
C LYS A 29 -13.17 8.84 -16.84
N PRO A 30 -13.86 9.32 -15.80
CA PRO A 30 -13.88 8.65 -14.49
C PRO A 30 -14.28 7.17 -14.57
N LYS A 31 -15.26 6.84 -15.42
CA LYS A 31 -15.72 5.45 -15.64
C LYS A 31 -14.64 4.53 -16.21
N ASP A 32 -13.77 5.06 -17.07
CA ASP A 32 -12.70 4.26 -17.68
C ASP A 32 -11.60 3.97 -16.65
N VAL A 33 -11.32 4.93 -15.76
CA VAL A 33 -10.39 4.74 -14.64
C VAL A 33 -10.92 3.70 -13.65
N GLU A 34 -12.22 3.71 -13.34
CA GLU A 34 -12.83 2.68 -12.50
C GLU A 34 -12.72 1.28 -13.11
N LYS A 35 -12.97 1.14 -14.43
CA LYS A 35 -12.80 -0.13 -15.14
C LYS A 35 -11.35 -0.63 -15.08
N LEU A 36 -10.37 0.25 -15.28
CA LEU A 36 -8.95 -0.10 -15.19
C LEU A 36 -8.58 -0.57 -13.78
N VAL A 37 -9.09 0.10 -12.74
CA VAL A 37 -8.88 -0.32 -11.34
C VAL A 37 -9.46 -1.71 -11.11
N ILE A 38 -10.68 -1.98 -11.61
CA ILE A 38 -11.34 -3.29 -11.48
C ILE A 38 -10.53 -4.38 -12.22
N GLU A 39 -10.06 -4.10 -13.43
CA GLU A 39 -9.25 -5.06 -14.20
C GLU A 39 -7.93 -5.39 -13.50
N LEU A 40 -7.22 -4.38 -12.99
CA LEU A 40 -5.98 -4.58 -12.23
C LEU A 40 -6.23 -5.29 -10.90
N ALA A 41 -7.34 -5.00 -10.22
CA ALA A 41 -7.73 -5.72 -9.01
C ALA A 41 -8.04 -7.19 -9.29
N LYS A 42 -8.72 -7.51 -10.41
CA LYS A 42 -8.96 -8.90 -10.85
C LYS A 42 -7.68 -9.66 -11.18
N LYS A 43 -6.65 -8.96 -11.67
CA LYS A 43 -5.29 -9.53 -11.87
C LYS A 43 -4.55 -9.80 -10.55
N GLY A 44 -5.12 -9.43 -9.40
CA GLY A 44 -4.54 -9.67 -8.08
C GLY A 44 -3.56 -8.58 -7.62
N TYR A 45 -3.51 -7.43 -8.30
CA TYR A 45 -2.68 -6.31 -7.85
C TYR A 45 -3.24 -5.67 -6.58
N THR A 46 -2.33 -5.22 -5.71
CA THR A 46 -2.71 -4.55 -4.48
C THR A 46 -3.09 -3.09 -4.71
N SER A 47 -3.83 -2.50 -3.76
CA SER A 47 -4.32 -1.12 -3.88
C SER A 47 -3.19 -0.10 -4.07
N ALA A 48 -2.06 -0.31 -3.39
CA ALA A 48 -0.87 0.53 -3.53
C ALA A 48 -0.22 0.38 -4.90
N MET A 49 -0.08 -0.87 -5.39
CA MET A 49 0.53 -1.17 -6.68
C MET A 49 -0.32 -0.66 -7.85
N ILE A 50 -1.65 -0.76 -7.76
CA ILE A 50 -2.58 -0.17 -8.72
C ILE A 50 -2.34 1.34 -8.84
N GLY A 51 -2.18 2.04 -7.70
CA GLY A 51 -1.87 3.47 -7.71
C GLY A 51 -0.56 3.81 -8.42
N THR A 52 0.48 2.99 -8.23
CA THR A 52 1.77 3.15 -8.92
C THR A 52 1.63 2.92 -10.43
N ILE A 53 0.94 1.86 -10.85
CA ILE A 53 0.73 1.54 -12.27
C ILE A 53 -0.06 2.65 -12.97
N LEU A 54 -1.14 3.15 -12.33
CA LEU A 54 -1.94 4.24 -12.88
C LEU A 54 -1.13 5.52 -13.06
N ARG A 55 -0.21 5.80 -12.13
CA ARG A 55 0.67 6.97 -12.21
C ARG A 55 1.73 6.81 -13.28
N ASP A 56 2.43 5.69 -13.29
CA ASP A 56 3.66 5.50 -14.08
C ASP A 56 3.36 5.05 -15.52
N SER A 57 2.33 4.23 -15.75
CA SER A 57 1.97 3.74 -17.08
C SER A 57 0.87 4.55 -17.77
N TYR A 58 -0.15 5.00 -17.01
CA TYR A 58 -1.31 5.70 -17.56
C TYR A 58 -1.28 7.22 -17.36
N GLY A 59 -0.29 7.75 -16.63
CA GLY A 59 -0.14 9.18 -16.40
C GLY A 59 -1.22 9.79 -15.49
N ILE A 60 -1.90 8.97 -14.67
CA ILE A 60 -2.94 9.41 -13.73
C ILE A 60 -2.30 9.66 -12.35
N PRO A 61 -2.12 10.92 -11.90
CA PRO A 61 -1.41 11.19 -10.66
C PRO A 61 -2.24 10.97 -9.39
N ASP A 62 -3.55 11.22 -9.43
CA ASP A 62 -4.45 10.99 -8.29
C ASP A 62 -5.83 10.53 -8.77
N VAL A 63 -6.18 9.29 -8.42
CA VAL A 63 -7.48 8.68 -8.74
C VAL A 63 -8.63 9.40 -8.01
N LYS A 64 -8.36 9.94 -6.81
CA LYS A 64 -9.37 10.65 -6.03
C LYS A 64 -9.81 11.94 -6.71
N LEU A 65 -8.90 12.65 -7.38
CA LEU A 65 -9.22 13.89 -8.07
C LEU A 65 -10.09 13.66 -9.32
N LEU A 66 -9.95 12.50 -9.97
CA LEU A 66 -10.72 12.15 -11.16
C LEU A 66 -12.09 11.54 -10.84
N THR A 67 -12.11 10.57 -9.93
CA THR A 67 -13.30 9.74 -9.64
C THR A 67 -14.05 10.19 -8.40
N GLY A 68 -13.46 11.04 -7.55
CA GLY A 68 -13.99 11.39 -6.23
C GLY A 68 -13.81 10.30 -5.17
N LYS A 69 -13.48 9.07 -5.57
CA LYS A 69 -13.32 7.90 -4.70
C LYS A 69 -11.86 7.51 -4.56
N LYS A 70 -11.51 6.85 -3.43
CA LYS A 70 -10.20 6.21 -3.26
C LYS A 70 -10.18 4.86 -3.97
N ILE A 71 -9.01 4.40 -4.41
CA ILE A 71 -8.84 3.05 -5.01
C ILE A 71 -9.41 1.96 -4.09
N SER A 72 -9.15 2.04 -2.79
CA SER A 72 -9.69 1.08 -1.81
C SER A 72 -11.22 1.09 -1.72
N GLN A 73 -11.86 2.24 -1.96
CA GLN A 73 -13.31 2.34 -2.00
C GLN A 73 -13.88 1.70 -3.27
N ILE A 74 -13.26 1.97 -4.42
CA ILE A 74 -13.64 1.34 -5.71
C ILE A 74 -13.53 -0.18 -5.60
N MET A 75 -12.46 -0.70 -4.98
CA MET A 75 -12.30 -2.14 -4.77
C MET A 75 -13.35 -2.72 -3.83
N LYS A 76 -13.73 -2.02 -2.76
CA LYS A 76 -14.76 -2.45 -1.82
C LYS A 76 -16.15 -2.50 -2.44
N GLU A 77 -16.52 -1.47 -3.21
CA GLU A 77 -17.81 -1.43 -3.91
C GLU A 77 -17.97 -2.58 -4.91
N ASN A 78 -16.85 -3.11 -5.44
CA ASN A 78 -16.84 -4.23 -6.38
C ASN A 78 -16.54 -5.60 -5.71
N ASN A 79 -16.50 -5.68 -4.37
CA ASN A 79 -16.15 -6.91 -3.62
C ASN A 79 -14.79 -7.53 -4.02
N LEU A 80 -13.85 -6.71 -4.51
CA LEU A 80 -12.49 -7.13 -4.88
C LEU A 80 -11.45 -6.74 -3.82
N TYR A 81 -11.90 -6.18 -2.70
CA TYR A 81 -11.00 -5.79 -1.61
C TYR A 81 -10.66 -7.02 -0.76
N PRO A 82 -9.37 -7.30 -0.49
CA PRO A 82 -8.98 -8.41 0.37
C PRO A 82 -9.60 -8.30 1.76
N GLU A 83 -10.01 -9.43 2.35
CA GLU A 83 -10.58 -9.49 3.70
C GLU A 83 -9.62 -8.92 4.76
N VAL A 84 -8.32 -9.19 4.56
CA VAL A 84 -7.26 -8.67 5.42
C VAL A 84 -6.62 -7.44 4.77
N PRO A 85 -6.44 -6.33 5.50
CA PRO A 85 -5.73 -5.16 4.99
C PRO A 85 -4.32 -5.50 4.50
N GLU A 86 -3.93 -4.92 3.37
CA GLU A 86 -2.63 -5.13 2.71
C GLU A 86 -1.45 -4.91 3.67
N ASP A 87 -1.48 -3.84 4.46
CA ASP A 87 -0.41 -3.51 5.40
C ASP A 87 -0.21 -4.58 6.47
N LEU A 88 -1.31 -5.14 7.00
CA LEU A 88 -1.27 -6.20 8.00
C LEU A 88 -0.74 -7.49 7.40
N LEU A 89 -1.22 -7.84 6.20
CA LEU A 89 -0.78 -9.02 5.47
C LEU A 89 0.73 -8.95 5.16
N ASN A 90 1.23 -7.77 4.79
CA ASN A 90 2.66 -7.54 4.58
C ASN A 90 3.49 -7.67 5.86
N LEU A 91 2.98 -7.22 7.01
CA LEU A 91 3.64 -7.44 8.30
C LEU A 91 3.67 -8.92 8.68
N ILE A 92 2.57 -9.65 8.48
CA ILE A 92 2.47 -11.10 8.75
C ILE A 92 3.47 -11.86 7.86
N ARG A 93 3.51 -11.58 6.55
CA ARG A 93 4.48 -12.20 5.62
C ARG A 93 5.92 -12.00 6.10
N ARG A 94 6.26 -10.78 6.54
CA ARG A 94 7.60 -10.48 7.09
C ARG A 94 7.88 -11.24 8.38
N ALA A 95 6.90 -11.33 9.28
CA ALA A 95 7.04 -12.08 10.54
C ALA A 95 7.29 -13.58 10.29
N VAL A 96 6.52 -14.19 9.37
CA VAL A 96 6.69 -15.59 8.98
C VAL A 96 8.08 -15.86 8.41
N ASN A 97 8.56 -15.00 7.50
CA ASN A 97 9.89 -15.15 6.93
C ASN A 97 10.99 -15.03 7.99
N LEU A 98 10.86 -14.09 8.92
CA LEU A 98 11.84 -13.90 9.99
C LEU A 98 11.83 -15.06 11.00
N ARG A 99 10.66 -15.66 11.25
CA ARG A 99 10.53 -16.85 12.08
C ARG A 99 11.22 -18.07 11.47
N LYS A 100 11.03 -18.30 10.15
CA LYS A 100 11.76 -19.33 9.40
C LYS A 100 13.28 -19.15 9.45
N HIS A 101 13.76 -17.90 9.39
CA HIS A 101 15.18 -17.58 9.54
C HIS A 101 15.71 -17.94 10.94
N LEU A 102 14.97 -17.56 11.98
CA LEU A 102 15.35 -17.81 13.37
C LEU A 102 15.31 -19.29 13.77
N GLU A 103 14.49 -20.11 13.11
CA GLU A 103 14.51 -21.56 13.30
C GLU A 103 15.86 -22.18 12.95
N LYS A 104 16.51 -21.68 11.88
CA LYS A 104 17.86 -22.08 11.45
C LYS A 104 18.95 -21.38 12.26
N HIS A 105 18.77 -20.09 12.56
CA HIS A 105 19.77 -19.25 13.23
C HIS A 105 19.28 -18.76 14.60
N ARG A 106 19.16 -19.67 15.55
CA ARG A 106 18.59 -19.40 16.90
C ARG A 106 19.37 -18.36 17.73
N LYS A 107 20.67 -18.20 17.45
CA LYS A 107 21.56 -17.26 18.16
C LYS A 107 21.49 -15.82 17.63
N ASP A 108 20.75 -15.54 16.56
CA ASP A 108 20.60 -14.20 16.01
C ASP A 108 19.65 -13.34 16.86
N LEU A 109 20.21 -12.69 17.89
CA LEU A 109 19.49 -11.83 18.83
C LEU A 109 18.94 -10.56 18.17
N HIS A 110 19.61 -10.05 17.13
CA HIS A 110 19.17 -8.86 16.42
C HIS A 110 17.86 -9.13 15.67
N SER A 111 17.81 -10.24 14.93
CA SER A 111 16.59 -10.69 14.24
C SER A 111 15.48 -11.08 15.22
N LYS A 112 15.81 -11.68 16.37
CA LYS A 112 14.83 -11.97 17.44
C LYS A 112 14.16 -10.72 17.96
N ARG A 113 14.93 -9.65 18.23
CA ARG A 113 14.37 -8.34 18.58
C ARG A 113 13.53 -7.77 17.44
N GLY A 114 13.99 -7.91 16.19
CA GLY A 114 13.24 -7.51 15.00
C GLY A 114 11.86 -8.18 14.92
N LEU A 115 11.79 -9.48 15.23
CA LEU A 115 10.53 -10.23 15.25
C LEU A 115 9.55 -9.68 16.29
N GLN A 116 10.03 -9.45 17.53
CA GLN A 116 9.20 -8.88 18.61
C GLN A 116 8.60 -7.51 18.22
N LEU A 117 9.39 -6.66 17.53
CA LEU A 117 8.92 -5.37 17.05
C LEU A 117 7.87 -5.51 15.93
N ILE A 118 8.02 -6.50 15.04
CA ILE A 118 7.01 -6.77 13.99
C ILE A 118 5.73 -7.31 14.61
N GLU A 119 5.82 -8.24 15.55
CA GLU A 119 4.66 -8.78 16.28
C GLU A 119 3.93 -7.70 17.07
N SER A 120 4.67 -6.78 17.70
CA SER A 120 4.08 -5.61 18.38
C SER A 120 3.32 -4.70 17.43
N LYS A 121 3.77 -4.53 16.17
CA LYS A 121 3.03 -3.77 15.15
C LYS A 121 1.75 -4.46 14.68
N ILE A 122 1.73 -5.79 14.66
CA ILE A 122 0.58 -6.60 14.22
C ILE A 122 -0.54 -6.55 15.28
N LYS A 123 -0.18 -6.56 16.57
CA LYS A 123 -1.13 -6.60 17.69
C LYS A 123 -1.73 -5.24 18.06
N ARG A 124 -1.32 -4.17 17.41
CA ARG A 124 -1.76 -2.81 17.71
C ARG A 124 -2.93 -2.42 16.82
#